data_AF-A0A1Q2YEF0-F1
#
_entry.id   AF-A0A1Q2YEF0-F1
#
_cell.length_a   1.000
_cell.length_b   1.000
_cell.length_c   1.000
_cell.angle_alpha   90.00
_cell.angle_beta   90.00
_cell.angle_gamma   90.00
#
_symmetry.space_group_name_H-M   'P 1'
#
loop_
_entity.id
_entity.type
_entity.pdbx_description
1 polymer ?
#
loop_
_entity_poly.entity_id
_entity_poly.type
_entity_poly.pdbx_seq_one_letter_code
_entity_poly.pdbx_strand_id
1 'polypeptide(L)'
;MSGLANFDPENPDNLEDIEKQFAVKAVQQMSTYWSLLSSVPPSKLKLTKYDDEILEEFYKAFPEYDEAKLSVLNEDELKSKESKEKWREFIKNFEEKVEDYNFGTLVRKDVSKDYSEENTIFVVRIQFYAIELVRNKLGLNDWVYEKK
;
A
#
# COMPACT_ATOMS: atom_id res chain seq x y z
N MET A 1 4.37 -19.92 25.20
CA MET A 1 4.59 -19.91 23.74
C MET A 1 5.70 -18.89 23.47
N SER A 2 6.95 -19.33 23.63
CA SER A 2 8.14 -18.51 23.42
C SER A 2 8.65 -18.79 22.01
N GLY A 3 8.62 -17.82 21.12
CA GLY A 3 9.00 -17.97 19.71
C GLY A 3 9.74 -16.76 19.14
N LEU A 4 10.35 -15.93 19.98
CA LEU A 4 11.22 -14.83 19.58
C LEU A 4 12.63 -15.01 20.16
N ALA A 5 13.17 -16.22 20.06
CA ALA A 5 14.55 -16.49 20.46
C ALA A 5 15.34 -16.93 19.23
N ASN A 6 16.33 -16.09 18.87
CA ASN A 6 17.39 -16.28 17.88
C ASN A 6 17.10 -15.72 16.48
N PHE A 7 17.00 -14.40 16.39
CA PHE A 7 17.24 -13.66 15.15
C PHE A 7 18.74 -13.44 14.98
N ASP A 8 19.32 -14.02 13.92
CA ASP A 8 20.68 -13.71 13.46
C ASP A 8 20.57 -13.07 12.05
N PRO A 9 20.91 -11.78 11.89
CA PRO A 9 20.82 -11.07 10.61
C PRO A 9 21.87 -11.51 9.59
N GLU A 10 22.87 -12.33 9.97
CA GLU A 10 23.96 -12.75 9.09
C GLU A 10 23.74 -14.14 8.46
N ASN A 11 22.64 -14.83 8.79
CA ASN A 11 22.36 -16.17 8.30
C ASN A 11 21.34 -16.19 7.12
N PRO A 12 21.73 -16.65 5.91
CA PRO A 12 20.87 -16.71 4.73
C PRO A 12 19.58 -17.53 4.91
N ASP A 13 19.61 -18.60 5.71
CA ASP A 13 18.43 -19.46 5.91
C ASP A 13 17.31 -18.73 6.66
N ASN A 14 17.68 -17.81 7.54
CA ASN A 14 16.74 -16.95 8.27
C ASN A 14 16.09 -15.91 7.32
N LEU A 15 16.81 -15.46 6.29
CA LEU A 15 16.32 -14.49 5.31
C LEU A 15 15.21 -15.06 4.41
N GLU A 16 15.39 -16.29 3.92
CA GLU A 16 14.37 -16.92 3.05
C GLU A 16 13.06 -17.19 3.80
N ASP A 17 13.13 -17.68 5.05
CA ASP A 17 11.95 -17.88 5.88
C ASP A 17 11.26 -16.57 6.26
N ILE A 18 12.04 -15.51 6.47
CA ILE A 18 11.54 -14.15 6.67
C ILE A 18 10.81 -13.65 5.42
N GLU A 19 11.40 -13.78 4.22
CA GLU A 19 10.78 -13.38 2.96
C GLU A 19 9.46 -14.13 2.70
N LYS A 20 9.41 -15.44 2.98
CA LYS A 20 8.18 -16.24 2.91
C LYS A 20 7.12 -15.69 3.85
N GLN A 21 7.46 -15.40 5.10
CA GLN A 21 6.51 -14.83 6.06
C GLN A 21 6.01 -13.44 5.65
N PHE A 22 6.90 -12.60 5.09
CA PHE A 22 6.51 -11.32 4.53
C PHE A 22 5.53 -11.46 3.37
N ALA A 23 5.81 -12.37 2.42
CA ALA A 23 4.93 -12.64 1.29
C ALA A 23 3.53 -13.12 1.75
N VAL A 24 3.48 -14.03 2.74
CA VAL A 24 2.21 -14.50 3.31
C VAL A 24 1.39 -13.36 3.88
N LYS A 25 2.01 -12.48 4.69
CA LYS A 25 1.30 -11.34 5.29
C LYS A 25 0.86 -10.32 4.24
N ALA A 26 1.67 -10.07 3.21
CA ALA A 26 1.30 -9.16 2.12
C ALA A 26 0.09 -9.68 1.32
N VAL A 27 0.05 -10.98 1.02
CA VAL A 27 -1.10 -11.63 0.36
C VAL A 27 -2.34 -11.63 1.23
N GLN A 28 -2.20 -11.84 2.55
CA GLN A 28 -3.32 -11.73 3.50
C GLN A 28 -3.89 -10.30 3.56
N GLN A 29 -3.03 -9.28 3.60
CA GLN A 29 -3.45 -7.88 3.57
C GLN A 29 -4.18 -7.55 2.27
N MET A 30 -3.65 -7.97 1.12
CA MET A 30 -4.28 -7.81 -0.20
C MET A 30 -5.67 -8.44 -0.22
N SER A 31 -5.79 -9.67 0.26
CA SER A 31 -7.06 -10.42 0.28
C SER A 31 -8.09 -9.77 1.21
N THR A 32 -7.63 -9.27 2.35
CA THR A 32 -8.46 -8.52 3.31
C THR A 32 -8.98 -7.23 2.68
N TYR A 33 -8.09 -6.45 2.04
CA TYR A 33 -8.48 -5.21 1.39
C TYR A 33 -9.47 -5.44 0.23
N TRP A 34 -9.26 -6.48 -0.58
CA TRP A 34 -10.20 -6.86 -1.63
C TRP A 34 -11.59 -7.23 -1.10
N SER A 35 -11.62 -7.98 0.01
CA SER A 35 -12.88 -8.30 0.72
C SER A 35 -13.58 -7.04 1.24
N LEU A 36 -12.83 -6.05 1.75
CA LEU A 36 -13.39 -4.77 2.18
C LEU A 36 -13.98 -3.97 1.02
N LEU A 37 -13.24 -3.85 -0.09
CA LEU A 37 -13.68 -3.16 -1.30
C LEU A 37 -14.96 -3.76 -1.87
N SER A 38 -15.05 -5.09 -1.94
CA SER A 38 -16.28 -5.74 -2.37
C SER A 38 -17.41 -5.57 -1.36
N SER A 39 -17.14 -5.52 -0.05
CA SER A 39 -18.18 -5.52 0.99
C SER A 39 -18.83 -4.17 1.27
N VAL A 40 -18.07 -3.08 1.20
CA VAL A 40 -18.49 -1.73 1.63
C VAL A 40 -18.14 -0.73 0.52
N PRO A 41 -18.97 0.31 0.27
CA PRO A 41 -18.61 1.37 -0.67
C PRO A 41 -17.21 1.94 -0.36
N PRO A 42 -16.27 1.96 -1.32
CA PRO A 42 -14.89 2.36 -1.07
C PRO A 42 -14.73 3.76 -0.48
N SER A 43 -15.56 4.71 -0.90
CA SER A 43 -15.63 6.08 -0.34
C SER A 43 -15.95 6.13 1.17
N LYS A 44 -16.47 5.05 1.75
CA LYS A 44 -16.80 4.93 3.19
C LYS A 44 -15.80 4.05 3.96
N LEU A 45 -14.84 3.43 3.28
CA LEU A 45 -13.83 2.61 3.95
C LEU A 45 -12.87 3.49 4.74
N LYS A 46 -12.60 3.08 5.98
CA LYS A 46 -11.50 3.61 6.78
C LYS A 46 -10.36 2.61 6.80
N LEU A 47 -9.15 3.03 6.40
CA LEU A 47 -7.97 2.17 6.38
C LEU A 47 -7.15 2.30 7.66
N THR A 48 -7.15 3.49 8.26
CA THR A 48 -6.51 3.79 9.54
C THR A 48 -7.19 4.96 10.25
N LYS A 49 -6.80 5.22 11.50
CA LYS A 49 -7.26 6.40 12.26
C LYS A 49 -6.68 7.72 11.75
N TYR A 50 -5.67 7.67 10.87
CA TYR A 50 -4.97 8.83 10.32
C TYR A 50 -5.34 9.13 8.85
N ASP A 51 -6.43 8.55 8.33
CA ASP A 51 -6.80 8.67 6.91
C ASP A 51 -6.82 10.12 6.41
N ASP A 52 -7.43 11.03 7.19
CA ASP A 52 -7.55 12.44 6.81
C ASP A 52 -6.17 13.14 6.74
N GLU A 53 -5.27 12.83 7.68
CA GLU A 53 -3.91 13.39 7.71
C GLU A 53 -3.05 12.82 6.58
N ILE A 54 -3.16 11.52 6.30
CA ILE A 54 -2.45 10.87 5.18
C ILE A 54 -2.88 11.50 3.85
N LEU A 55 -4.18 11.73 3.67
CA LEU A 55 -4.71 12.38 2.47
C LEU A 55 -4.21 13.82 2.34
N GLU A 56 -4.25 14.60 3.42
CA GLU A 56 -3.78 15.98 3.40
C GLU A 56 -2.30 16.06 3.03
N GLU A 57 -1.46 15.27 3.67
CA GLU A 57 -0.02 15.22 3.38
C GLU A 57 0.27 14.66 1.98
N PHE A 58 -0.55 13.73 1.48
CA PHE A 58 -0.39 13.20 0.13
C PHE A 58 -0.61 14.29 -0.91
N TYR A 59 -1.68 15.07 -0.79
CA TYR A 59 -1.94 16.17 -1.73
C TYR A 59 -0.90 17.29 -1.66
N LYS A 60 -0.28 17.50 -0.49
CA LYS A 60 0.84 18.45 -0.36
C LYS A 60 2.12 17.94 -1.00
N ALA A 61 2.45 16.67 -0.77
CA ALA A 61 3.71 16.05 -1.21
C ALA A 61 3.69 15.67 -2.70
N PHE A 62 2.51 15.31 -3.23
CA PHE A 62 2.32 14.79 -4.58
C PHE A 62 1.21 15.54 -5.34
N PRO A 63 1.28 16.88 -5.48
CA PRO A 63 0.27 17.66 -6.20
C PRO A 63 0.15 17.26 -7.68
N GLU A 64 1.15 16.58 -8.24
CA GLU A 64 1.16 16.05 -9.61
C GLU A 64 0.37 14.75 -9.78
N TYR A 65 -0.05 14.09 -8.69
CA TYR A 65 -0.84 12.86 -8.76
C TYR A 65 -2.31 13.16 -8.96
N ASP A 66 -2.73 13.18 -10.23
CA ASP A 66 -4.13 13.30 -10.64
C ASP A 66 -4.81 11.93 -10.79
N GLU A 67 -6.09 11.97 -11.18
CA GLU A 67 -6.90 10.76 -11.41
C GLU A 67 -6.26 9.82 -12.44
N ALA A 68 -5.61 10.35 -13.48
CA ALA A 68 -4.98 9.54 -14.50
C ALA A 68 -3.76 8.78 -13.96
N LYS A 69 -2.88 9.46 -13.21
CA LYS A 69 -1.71 8.83 -12.57
C LYS A 69 -2.11 7.82 -11.49
N LEU A 70 -3.20 8.08 -10.76
CA LEU A 70 -3.69 7.16 -9.74
C LEU A 70 -4.45 5.98 -10.33
N SER A 71 -5.06 6.13 -11.51
CA SER A 71 -5.72 5.04 -12.22
C SER A 71 -4.72 4.02 -12.71
N VAL A 72 -3.61 4.46 -13.32
CA VAL A 72 -2.53 3.59 -13.80
C VAL A 72 -1.20 4.10 -13.29
N LEU A 73 -0.67 3.45 -12.25
CA LEU A 73 0.62 3.77 -11.67
C LEU A 73 1.74 3.42 -12.66
N ASN A 74 2.67 4.36 -12.82
CA ASN A 74 3.91 4.10 -13.53
C ASN A 74 4.96 3.58 -12.55
N GLU A 75 5.29 2.29 -12.67
CA GLU A 75 6.28 1.63 -11.81
C GLU A 75 7.69 2.21 -11.96
N ASP A 76 8.08 2.65 -13.16
CA ASP A 76 9.38 3.28 -13.40
C ASP A 76 9.44 4.66 -12.75
N GLU A 77 8.34 5.41 -12.78
CA GLU A 77 8.23 6.70 -12.09
C GLU A 77 8.33 6.51 -10.57
N LEU A 78 7.63 5.52 -10.00
CA LEU A 78 7.73 5.18 -8.56
C LEU A 78 9.15 4.76 -8.15
N LYS A 79 9.88 4.09 -9.05
CA LYS A 79 11.26 3.63 -8.81
C LYS A 79 12.32 4.68 -9.14
N SER A 80 11.94 5.82 -9.73
CA SER A 80 12.86 6.91 -10.05
C SER A 80 13.51 7.48 -8.78
N LYS A 81 14.67 8.12 -8.95
CA LYS A 81 15.41 8.69 -7.82
C LYS A 81 14.60 9.78 -7.12
N GLU A 82 13.99 10.68 -7.89
CA GLU A 82 13.19 11.79 -7.37
C GLU A 82 11.96 11.26 -6.60
N SER A 83 11.19 10.33 -7.18
CA SER A 83 10.03 9.76 -6.48
C SER A 83 10.43 9.01 -5.22
N LYS A 84 11.56 8.28 -5.23
CA LYS A 84 12.06 7.61 -4.01
C LYS A 84 12.40 8.61 -2.92
N GLU A 85 12.99 9.75 -3.25
CA GLU A 85 13.30 10.81 -2.28
C GLU A 85 12.00 11.42 -1.71
N LYS A 86 11.05 11.80 -2.56
CA LYS A 86 9.73 12.30 -2.13
C LYS A 86 8.98 11.30 -1.26
N TRP A 87 8.90 10.04 -1.68
CA TRP A 87 8.25 8.98 -0.90
C TRP A 87 8.94 8.74 0.44
N ARG A 88 10.28 8.82 0.52
CA ARG A 88 10.99 8.71 1.81
C ARG A 88 10.63 9.85 2.76
N GLU A 89 10.56 11.08 2.26
CA GLU A 89 10.13 12.23 3.05
C GLU A 89 8.69 12.06 3.54
N PHE A 90 7.78 11.65 2.66
CA PHE A 90 6.40 11.35 3.00
C PHE A 90 6.29 10.24 4.06
N ILE A 91 7.00 9.12 3.88
CA ILE A 91 7.02 7.99 4.82
C ILE A 91 7.46 8.44 6.22
N LYS A 92 8.49 9.29 6.30
CA LYS A 92 9.05 9.79 7.56
C LYS A 92 8.01 10.54 8.41
N ASN A 93 7.04 11.22 7.79
CA ASN A 93 5.98 11.94 8.51
C ASN A 93 5.07 11.02 9.34
N PHE A 94 5.06 9.72 9.03
CA PHE A 94 4.17 8.73 9.64
C PHE A 94 4.90 7.63 10.40
N GLU A 95 6.23 7.63 10.43
CA GLU A 95 7.05 6.60 11.08
C GLU A 95 6.69 6.40 12.56
N GLU A 96 6.46 7.48 13.30
CA GLU A 96 6.10 7.42 14.72
C GLU A 96 4.57 7.33 14.97
N LYS A 97 3.76 7.49 13.93
CA LYS A 97 2.29 7.58 14.05
C LYS A 97 1.60 6.29 13.66
N VAL A 98 2.04 5.69 12.55
CA VAL A 98 1.44 4.51 11.94
C VAL A 98 2.25 3.29 12.32
N GLU A 99 1.63 2.39 13.06
CA GLU A 99 2.23 1.10 13.39
C GLU A 99 2.50 0.30 12.10
N ASP A 100 3.66 -0.34 12.04
CA ASP A 100 4.11 -1.11 10.88
C ASP A 100 4.08 -0.29 9.57
N TYR A 101 4.39 1.01 9.62
CA TYR A 101 4.36 1.90 8.45
C TYR A 101 5.18 1.38 7.26
N ASN A 102 6.30 0.69 7.54
CA ASN A 102 7.24 0.13 6.57
C ASN A 102 6.92 -1.32 6.18
N PHE A 103 5.83 -1.90 6.68
CA PHE A 103 5.45 -3.27 6.37
C PHE A 103 5.13 -3.43 4.88
N GLY A 104 5.63 -4.50 4.26
CA GLY A 104 5.45 -4.80 2.83
C GLY A 104 4.00 -5.13 2.47
N THR A 105 3.45 -4.41 1.50
CA THR A 105 2.07 -4.53 1.01
C THR A 105 2.03 -4.54 -0.51
N LEU A 106 0.86 -4.84 -1.07
CA LEU A 106 0.64 -4.97 -2.51
C LEU A 106 -0.40 -3.95 -2.97
N VAL A 107 -0.04 -3.14 -3.96
CA VAL A 107 -0.95 -2.17 -4.59
C VAL A 107 -1.16 -2.51 -6.06
N ARG A 108 -2.37 -2.26 -6.57
CA ARG A 108 -2.66 -2.47 -8.00
C ARG A 108 -1.98 -1.41 -8.85
N LYS A 109 -1.34 -1.82 -9.94
CA LYS A 109 -0.77 -0.90 -10.94
C LYS A 109 -1.90 -0.15 -11.65
N ASP A 110 -2.79 -0.90 -12.29
CA ASP A 110 -4.02 -0.44 -12.93
C ASP A 110 -5.20 -0.76 -12.02
N VAL A 111 -5.87 0.30 -11.54
CA VAL A 111 -6.97 0.22 -10.57
C VAL A 111 -8.19 -0.50 -11.15
N SER A 112 -8.35 -0.53 -12.48
CA SER A 112 -9.50 -1.11 -13.18
C SER A 112 -9.43 -2.65 -13.33
N LYS A 113 -8.31 -3.25 -12.94
CA LYS A 113 -8.02 -4.68 -13.09
C LYS A 113 -7.88 -5.35 -11.72
N ASP A 114 -8.00 -6.67 -11.68
CA ASP A 114 -7.74 -7.45 -10.47
C ASP A 114 -6.24 -7.50 -10.13
N TYR A 115 -5.90 -8.01 -8.94
CA TYR A 115 -4.51 -8.33 -8.61
C TYR A 115 -4.01 -9.49 -9.49
N SER A 116 -2.87 -9.29 -10.13
CA SER A 116 -2.14 -10.30 -10.89
C SER A 116 -0.63 -10.02 -10.78
N GLU A 117 0.22 -10.95 -11.22
CA GLU A 117 1.68 -10.75 -11.20
C GLU A 117 2.10 -9.48 -11.96
N GLU A 118 1.48 -9.21 -13.11
CA GLU A 118 1.76 -8.03 -13.95
C GLU A 118 1.07 -6.74 -13.47
N ASN A 119 0.01 -6.86 -12.65
CA ASN A 119 -0.78 -5.71 -12.18
C ASN A 119 -0.54 -5.39 -10.70
N THR A 120 0.53 -5.90 -10.10
CA THR A 120 0.81 -5.71 -8.67
C THR A 120 2.17 -5.10 -8.46
N ILE A 121 2.24 -4.06 -7.64
CA ILE A 121 3.48 -3.40 -7.23
C ILE A 121 3.65 -3.61 -5.72
N PHE A 122 4.87 -3.98 -5.31
CA PHE A 122 5.23 -4.04 -3.91
C PHE A 122 5.53 -2.64 -3.37
N VAL A 123 4.84 -2.23 -2.31
CA VAL A 123 4.98 -0.93 -1.65
C VAL A 123 4.91 -1.09 -0.14
N VAL A 124 5.38 -0.12 0.63
CA VAL A 124 5.17 -0.16 2.08
C VAL A 124 3.76 0.28 2.47
N ARG A 125 3.30 -0.13 3.65
CA ARG A 125 1.94 0.09 4.15
C ARG A 125 1.49 1.55 4.05
N ILE A 126 2.35 2.51 4.41
CA ILE A 126 1.97 3.91 4.35
C ILE A 126 1.79 4.42 2.91
N GLN A 127 2.59 3.91 1.96
CA GLN A 127 2.40 4.21 0.53
C GLN A 127 1.08 3.60 0.03
N PHE A 128 0.78 2.36 0.43
CA PHE A 128 -0.49 1.71 0.13
C PHE A 128 -1.67 2.53 0.65
N TYR A 129 -1.64 2.98 1.91
CA TYR A 129 -2.70 3.82 2.47
C TYR A 129 -2.86 5.11 1.68
N ALA A 130 -1.77 5.82 1.40
CA ALA A 130 -1.84 7.08 0.67
C ALA A 130 -2.49 6.90 -0.73
N ILE A 131 -2.03 5.89 -1.48
CA ILE A 131 -2.56 5.62 -2.83
C ILE A 131 -4.03 5.18 -2.78
N GLU A 132 -4.37 4.20 -1.94
CA GLU A 132 -5.72 3.62 -1.92
C GLU A 132 -6.75 4.54 -1.26
N LEU A 133 -6.37 5.40 -0.30
CA LEU A 133 -7.28 6.41 0.23
C LEU A 133 -7.68 7.41 -0.85
N VAL A 134 -6.74 7.86 -1.68
CA VAL A 134 -7.07 8.79 -2.76
C VAL A 134 -7.91 8.10 -3.82
N ARG A 135 -7.55 6.88 -4.23
CA ARG A 135 -8.37 6.07 -5.16
C ARG A 135 -9.80 5.88 -4.65
N ASN A 136 -9.97 5.56 -3.37
CA ASN A 136 -11.28 5.44 -2.73
C ASN A 136 -12.05 6.77 -2.74
N LYS A 137 -11.39 7.90 -2.48
CA LYS A 137 -12.04 9.23 -2.53
C LYS A 137 -12.44 9.65 -3.94
N LEU A 138 -11.66 9.26 -4.96
CA LEU A 138 -11.95 9.51 -6.37
C LEU A 138 -12.95 8.51 -6.96
N GLY A 139 -13.39 7.50 -6.20
CA GLY A 139 -14.31 6.47 -6.69
C GLY A 139 -13.67 5.46 -7.65
N LEU A 140 -12.35 5.49 -7.81
CA LEU A 140 -11.62 4.61 -8.73
C LEU A 140 -11.72 3.12 -8.38
N ASN A 141 -12.05 2.82 -7.13
CA ASN A 141 -12.28 1.45 -6.65
C ASN A 141 -13.75 1.04 -6.62
N ASP A 142 -14.69 1.92 -6.94
CA ASP A 142 -16.13 1.67 -6.76
C ASP A 142 -16.62 0.52 -7.64
N TRP A 143 -15.99 0.30 -8.80
CA TRP A 143 -16.31 -0.82 -9.69
C TRP A 143 -16.20 -2.19 -8.98
N VAL A 144 -15.32 -2.34 -7.99
CA VAL A 144 -15.16 -3.59 -7.25
C VAL A 144 -16.39 -3.87 -6.39
N TYR A 145 -16.97 -2.82 -5.80
CA TYR A 145 -18.20 -2.91 -5.03
C TYR A 145 -19.42 -3.15 -5.94
N GLU A 146 -19.44 -2.53 -7.12
CA GLU A 146 -20.54 -2.60 -8.08
C GLU A 146 -20.61 -3.92 -8.85
N LYS A 147 -19.48 -4.63 -9.05
CA LYS A 147 -19.43 -5.92 -9.75
C LYS A 147 -20.04 -7.10 -8.96
N LYS A 148 -20.70 -6.85 -7.84
CA LYS A 148 -21.40 -7.85 -7.01
C LYS A 148 -22.60 -8.49 -7.70
#